data_AF-A0A7X6ULK2-F1
#
_entry.id   AF-A0A7X6ULK2-F1
#
_cell.length_a   1.000
_cell.length_b   1.000
_cell.length_c   1.000
_cell.angle_alpha   90.00
_cell.angle_beta   90.00
_cell.angle_gamma   90.00
#
_symmetry.space_group_name_H-M   'P 1'
#
loop_
_entity.id
_entity.type
_entity.pdbx_description
1 polymer ?
#
loop_
_entity_poly.entity_id
_entity_poly.type
_entity_poly.pdbx_seq_one_letter_code
_entity_poly.pdbx_strand_id
1 'polypeptide(L)'
;GSMEFALVIMGFFALIFAVIPYYVAALFTNDQEIIAVAGMLIRIAALEQLTIAAAMVLGGILRGAGDTKTPMIITTAATWFFRLPLIYLFIRVLHLPIQYVWLIFVSDWLLRTVVFIIVYRRQTWLKNGGIAPLSNRSGRET
;
A
#
# COMPACT_ATOMS: atom_id res chain seq x y z
N GLY A 1 12.04 -2.51 14.63
CA GLY A 1 11.72 -1.16 14.12
C GLY A 1 10.24 -1.05 13.79
N SER A 2 9.81 0.10 13.27
CA SER A 2 8.41 0.36 12.88
C SER A 2 7.92 -0.56 11.75
N MET A 3 8.83 -1.02 10.89
CA MET A 3 8.54 -1.95 9.79
C MET A 3 8.12 -3.32 10.32
N GLU A 4 8.87 -3.87 11.27
CA GLU A 4 8.65 -5.20 11.84
C GLU A 4 7.32 -5.24 12.59
N PHE A 5 7.00 -4.19 13.35
CA PHE A 5 5.70 -4.06 14.01
C PHE A 5 4.54 -4.05 13.00
N ALA A 6 4.66 -3.25 11.93
CA ALA A 6 3.63 -3.18 10.89
C ALA A 6 3.46 -4.52 10.16
N LEU A 7 4.55 -5.21 9.83
CA LEU A 7 4.51 -6.51 9.17
C LEU A 7 3.93 -7.61 10.06
N VAL A 8 4.20 -7.60 11.37
CA VAL A 8 3.61 -8.57 12.32
C VAL A 8 2.11 -8.37 12.42
N ILE A 9 1.63 -7.13 12.59
CA ILE A 9 0.19 -6.85 12.69
C ILE A 9 -0.51 -7.19 11.38
N MET A 10 -0.01 -6.69 10.25
CA MET A 10 -0.64 -6.93 8.95
C MET A 10 -0.53 -8.39 8.53
N GLY A 11 0.55 -9.09 8.91
CA GLY A 11 0.70 -10.54 8.74
C GLY A 11 -0.30 -11.34 9.56
N PHE A 12 -0.59 -10.92 10.79
CA PHE A 12 -1.64 -11.54 11.61
C PHE A 12 -3.03 -11.42 10.95
N PHE A 13 -3.40 -10.23 10.46
CA PHE A 13 -4.65 -10.05 9.73
C PHE A 13 -4.67 -10.79 8.39
N ALA A 14 -3.55 -10.82 7.66
CA ALA A 14 -3.41 -11.61 6.45
C ALA A 14 -3.68 -13.09 6.72
N LEU A 15 -3.16 -13.64 7.82
CA LEU A 15 -3.40 -15.02 8.19
C LEU A 15 -4.88 -15.27 8.50
N ILE A 16 -5.52 -14.38 9.27
CA ILE A 16 -6.97 -14.47 9.55
C ILE A 16 -7.77 -14.49 8.24
N PHE A 17 -7.51 -13.53 7.34
CA PHE A 17 -8.22 -13.43 6.06
C PHE A 17 -7.92 -14.59 5.12
N ALA A 18 -6.75 -15.21 5.22
CA ALA A 18 -6.40 -16.39 4.42
C ALA A 18 -7.05 -17.68 4.94
N VAL A 19 -7.18 -17.84 6.27
CA VAL A 19 -7.66 -19.09 6.90
C VAL A 19 -9.18 -19.11 7.03
N ILE A 20 -9.82 -18.00 7.42
CA ILE A 20 -11.27 -17.94 7.67
C ILE A 20 -12.02 -16.88 6.83
N PRO A 21 -11.76 -16.75 5.51
CA PRO A 21 -12.33 -15.66 4.70
C PRO A 21 -13.87 -15.63 4.67
N TYR A 22 -14.52 -16.79 4.55
CA TYR A 22 -15.98 -16.87 4.44
C TYR A 22 -16.70 -16.56 5.75
N TYR A 23 -16.08 -16.91 6.89
CA TYR A 23 -16.60 -16.51 8.20
C TYR A 23 -16.53 -14.99 8.36
N VAL A 24 -15.43 -14.37 7.92
CA VAL A 24 -15.30 -12.90 7.92
C VAL A 24 -16.36 -12.28 7.00
N ALA A 25 -16.61 -12.84 5.82
CA ALA A 25 -17.68 -12.38 4.92
C ALA A 25 -19.08 -12.49 5.55
N ALA A 26 -19.37 -13.60 6.24
CA ALA A 26 -20.65 -13.85 6.89
C ALA A 26 -20.95 -12.91 8.07
N LEU A 27 -19.96 -12.18 8.59
CA LEU A 27 -20.20 -11.12 9.58
C LEU A 27 -20.96 -9.92 8.99
N PHE A 28 -20.92 -9.73 7.67
CA PHE A 28 -21.49 -8.56 7.00
C PHE A 28 -22.82 -8.84 6.30
N THR A 29 -23.13 -10.10 6.00
CA THR A 29 -24.35 -10.49 5.28
C THR A 29 -24.70 -11.94 5.55
N ASN A 30 -25.99 -12.28 5.45
CA ASN A 30 -26.51 -13.65 5.55
C ASN A 30 -26.76 -14.30 4.18
N ASP A 31 -26.60 -13.55 3.09
CA ASP A 31 -26.78 -14.04 1.73
C ASP A 31 -25.60 -14.94 1.31
N GLN A 32 -25.89 -16.20 0.99
CA GLN A 32 -24.87 -17.20 0.67
C GLN A 32 -24.13 -16.90 -0.64
N GLU A 33 -24.78 -16.30 -1.64
CA GLU A 33 -24.12 -15.95 -2.90
C GLU A 33 -23.12 -14.81 -2.68
N ILE A 34 -23.50 -13.81 -1.87
CA ILE A 34 -22.62 -12.70 -1.52
C ILE A 34 -21.45 -13.19 -0.66
N ILE A 35 -21.68 -14.09 0.31
CA ILE A 35 -20.63 -14.69 1.13
C ILE A 35 -19.61 -15.43 0.26
N ALA A 36 -20.07 -16.21 -0.72
CA ALA A 36 -19.19 -16.97 -1.60
C ALA A 36 -18.24 -16.05 -2.39
N VAL A 37 -18.78 -14.96 -2.95
CA VAL A 37 -17.96 -13.98 -3.70
C VAL A 37 -17.06 -13.20 -2.74
N ALA A 38 -17.60 -12.61 -1.67
CA ALA A 38 -16.85 -11.79 -0.74
C ALA A 38 -15.72 -12.58 -0.04
N GLY A 39 -15.97 -13.83 0.35
CA GLY A 39 -14.95 -14.69 0.95
C GLY A 39 -13.79 -14.94 -0.02
N MET A 40 -14.07 -15.21 -1.29
CA MET A 40 -13.01 -15.33 -2.30
C MET A 40 -12.18 -14.03 -2.42
N LEU A 41 -12.84 -12.88 -2.46
CA LEU A 41 -12.19 -11.57 -2.55
C LEU A 41 -11.35 -11.25 -1.31
N ILE A 42 -11.85 -11.54 -0.10
CA ILE A 42 -11.12 -11.40 1.17
C ILE A 42 -9.86 -12.27 1.17
N ARG A 43 -9.97 -13.50 0.67
CA ARG A 43 -8.83 -14.41 0.58
C ARG A 43 -7.74 -13.89 -0.37
N ILE A 44 -8.12 -13.28 -1.49
CA ILE A 44 -7.17 -12.63 -2.40
C ILE A 44 -6.58 -11.38 -1.74
N ALA A 45 -7.40 -10.58 -1.05
CA ALA A 45 -6.96 -9.38 -0.33
C ALA A 45 -6.00 -9.68 0.83
N ALA A 46 -5.96 -10.91 1.35
CA ALA A 46 -4.95 -11.33 2.32
C ALA A 46 -3.52 -11.18 1.77
N LEU A 47 -3.33 -11.38 0.45
CA LEU A 47 -2.01 -11.31 -0.19
C LEU A 47 -1.43 -9.89 -0.22
N GLU A 48 -2.28 -8.87 -0.33
CA GLU A 48 -1.83 -7.47 -0.40
C GLU A 48 -1.52 -6.85 0.97
N GLN A 49 -1.98 -7.44 2.08
CA GLN A 49 -1.80 -6.88 3.44
C GLN A 49 -0.34 -6.53 3.76
N LEU A 50 0.59 -7.45 3.47
CA LEU A 50 2.01 -7.23 3.71
C LEU A 50 2.58 -6.11 2.83
N THR A 51 2.14 -6.04 1.57
CA THR A 51 2.57 -4.98 0.64
C THR A 51 2.02 -3.62 1.06
N ILE A 52 0.77 -3.55 1.52
CA ILE A 52 0.17 -2.33 2.08
C ILE A 52 0.99 -1.86 3.27
N ALA A 53 1.31 -2.75 4.22
CA ALA A 53 2.12 -2.44 5.39
C ALA A 53 3.45 -1.77 5.00
N ALA A 54 4.19 -2.40 4.08
CA ALA A 54 5.48 -1.90 3.63
C ALA A 54 5.37 -0.54 2.92
N ALA A 55 4.41 -0.38 1.99
CA ALA A 55 4.17 0.89 1.31
C ALA A 55 3.80 2.02 2.28
N MET A 56 2.96 1.74 3.28
CA MET A 56 2.53 2.74 4.26
C MET A 56 3.68 3.16 5.16
N VAL A 57 4.50 2.23 5.64
CA VAL A 57 5.68 2.53 6.47
C VAL A 57 6.70 3.35 5.68
N LEU A 58 7.07 2.91 4.46
CA LEU A 58 8.03 3.63 3.62
C LEU A 58 7.54 5.03 3.23
N GLY A 59 6.27 5.14 2.82
CA GLY A 59 5.66 6.44 2.54
C GLY A 59 5.59 7.33 3.78
N GLY A 60 5.36 6.74 4.96
CA GLY A 60 5.37 7.44 6.25
C GLY A 60 6.75 7.97 6.61
N ILE A 61 7.81 7.18 6.41
CA ILE A 61 9.20 7.61 6.62
C ILE A 61 9.55 8.81 5.74
N LEU A 62 9.22 8.75 4.44
CA LEU A 62 9.48 9.84 3.50
C LEU A 62 8.76 11.14 3.94
N ARG A 63 7.48 11.04 4.31
CA ARG A 63 6.73 12.20 4.83
C ARG A 63 7.32 12.74 6.13
N GLY A 64 7.73 11.87 7.04
CA GLY A 64 8.36 12.24 8.32
C GLY A 64 9.70 12.93 8.15
N ALA A 65 10.41 12.68 7.05
CA ALA A 65 11.66 13.33 6.70
C ALA A 65 11.49 14.64 5.90
N GLY A 66 10.24 15.09 5.68
CA GLY A 66 9.93 16.32 4.94
C GLY A 66 9.69 16.13 3.43
N ASP A 67 9.86 14.92 2.89
CA ASP A 67 9.53 14.62 1.49
C ASP A 67 8.09 14.09 1.36
N THR A 68 7.14 15.02 1.22
CA THR A 68 5.72 14.71 1.01
C THR A 68 5.34 14.54 -0.46
N LYS A 69 6.11 15.14 -1.37
CA LYS A 69 5.83 15.12 -2.81
C LYS A 69 6.08 13.75 -3.40
N THR A 70 7.18 13.09 -3.03
CA THR A 70 7.54 11.79 -3.61
C THR A 70 6.48 10.72 -3.33
N PRO A 71 6.01 10.50 -2.08
CA PRO A 71 4.91 9.57 -1.82
C PRO A 71 3.63 9.93 -2.58
N MET A 72 3.29 11.21 -2.70
CA MET A 72 2.09 11.66 -3.41
C MET A 72 2.15 11.34 -4.91
N ILE A 73 3.29 11.59 -5.55
CA ILE A 73 3.47 11.33 -6.98
C ILE A 73 3.41 9.82 -7.24
N ILE A 74 4.11 9.00 -6.44
CA ILE A 74 4.08 7.54 -6.55
C ILE A 74 2.63 7.03 -6.43
N THR A 75 1.91 7.50 -5.41
CA THR A 75 0.56 7.00 -5.14
C THR A 75 -0.44 7.40 -6.20
N THR A 76 -0.36 8.64 -6.67
CA THR A 76 -1.23 9.18 -7.72
C THR A 76 -0.93 8.49 -9.05
N ALA A 77 0.34 8.34 -9.41
CA ALA A 77 0.73 7.72 -10.68
C ALA A 77 0.31 6.25 -10.75
N ALA A 78 0.54 5.47 -9.68
CA ALA A 78 0.10 4.08 -9.63
C ALA A 78 -1.43 3.97 -9.75
N THR A 79 -2.20 4.82 -9.07
CA THR A 79 -3.66 4.76 -9.18
C THR A 79 -4.16 5.17 -10.57
N TRP A 80 -3.67 6.27 -11.13
CA TRP A 80 -4.19 6.83 -12.38
C TRP A 80 -3.67 6.16 -13.64
N PHE A 81 -2.40 5.78 -13.69
CA PHE A 81 -1.78 5.22 -14.89
C PHE A 81 -1.70 3.69 -14.88
N PHE A 82 -1.84 3.05 -13.72
CA PHE A 82 -1.80 1.60 -13.61
C PHE A 82 -3.18 1.04 -13.23
N ARG A 83 -3.67 1.36 -12.02
CA ARG A 83 -4.89 0.75 -11.47
C ARG A 83 -6.13 1.02 -12.31
N LEU A 84 -6.43 2.30 -12.59
CA LEU A 84 -7.66 2.66 -13.32
C LEU A 84 -7.71 2.11 -14.76
N PRO A 85 -6.64 2.23 -15.58
CA PRO A 85 -6.63 1.65 -16.92
C PRO A 85 -6.78 0.13 -16.92
N LEU A 86 -6.13 -0.57 -15.99
CA LEU A 86 -6.25 -2.03 -15.85
C LEU A 86 -7.67 -2.45 -15.48
N ILE A 87 -8.30 -1.78 -14.51
CA ILE A 87 -9.70 -2.07 -14.14
C ILE A 87 -10.63 -1.84 -15.33
N TYR A 88 -10.47 -0.71 -16.03
CA TYR A 88 -11.27 -0.42 -17.22
C TYR A 88 -11.11 -1.50 -18.29
N LEU A 89 -9.87 -1.91 -18.59
CA LEU A 89 -9.58 -2.95 -19.56
C LEU A 89 -10.24 -4.29 -19.17
N PHE A 90 -10.04 -4.75 -17.94
CA PHE A 90 -10.50 -6.08 -17.51
C PHE A 90 -12.03 -6.15 -17.40
N ILE A 91 -12.67 -5.10 -16.87
CA ILE A 91 -14.12 -5.10 -16.66
C ILE A 91 -14.89 -4.68 -17.92
N ARG A 92 -14.47 -3.60 -18.60
CA ARG A 92 -15.23 -3.03 -19.72
C ARG A 92 -14.88 -3.62 -21.07
N VAL A 93 -13.64 -4.04 -21.29
CA VAL A 93 -13.20 -4.58 -22.59
C VAL A 93 -13.26 -6.10 -22.57
N LEU A 94 -12.63 -6.72 -21.56
CA LEU A 94 -12.52 -8.18 -21.47
C LEU A 94 -13.72 -8.85 -20.78
N HIS A 95 -14.62 -8.08 -20.16
CA HIS A 95 -15.82 -8.57 -19.48
C HIS A 95 -15.51 -9.69 -18.45
N LEU A 96 -14.36 -9.57 -17.79
CA LEU A 96 -13.89 -10.57 -16.85
C LEU A 96 -14.61 -10.42 -15.48
N PRO A 97 -14.76 -11.52 -14.73
CA PRO A 97 -15.34 -11.49 -13.39
C PRO A 97 -14.59 -10.56 -12.42
N ILE A 98 -15.30 -10.10 -11.38
CA ILE A 98 -14.78 -9.14 -10.38
C ILE A 98 -13.51 -9.60 -9.65
N GLN A 99 -13.27 -10.90 -9.56
CA GLN A 99 -12.05 -11.47 -8.96
C GLN A 99 -10.75 -10.93 -9.57
N TYR A 100 -10.77 -10.58 -10.87
CA TYR A 100 -9.61 -10.01 -11.55
C TYR A 100 -9.30 -8.58 -11.09
N VAL A 101 -10.31 -7.84 -10.61
CA VAL A 101 -10.08 -6.52 -10.01
C VAL A 101 -9.22 -6.66 -8.76
N TRP A 102 -9.46 -7.67 -7.92
CA TRP A 102 -8.64 -7.89 -6.73
C TRP A 102 -7.21 -8.29 -7.07
N LEU A 103 -6.98 -9.03 -8.16
CA LEU A 103 -5.64 -9.31 -8.66
C LEU A 103 -4.92 -8.04 -9.15
N ILE A 104 -5.64 -7.09 -9.75
CA ILE A 104 -5.09 -5.78 -10.13
C ILE A 104 -4.71 -4.98 -8.88
N PHE A 105 -5.52 -5.02 -7.82
CA PHE A 105 -5.19 -4.37 -6.55
C PHE A 105 -3.93 -4.95 -5.90
N VAL A 106 -3.81 -6.28 -5.86
CA VAL A 106 -2.59 -6.96 -5.38
C VAL A 106 -1.38 -6.53 -6.21
N SER A 107 -1.52 -6.47 -7.53
CA SER A 107 -0.46 -6.04 -8.43
C SER A 107 -0.07 -4.57 -8.22
N ASP A 108 -1.05 -3.68 -8.00
CA ASP A 108 -0.80 -2.26 -7.73
C ASP A 108 -0.04 -2.07 -6.41
N TRP A 109 -0.48 -2.73 -5.34
CA TRP A 109 0.18 -2.62 -4.05
C TRP A 109 1.59 -3.19 -4.07
N LEU A 110 1.80 -4.30 -4.79
CA LEU A 110 3.13 -4.84 -5.02
C LEU A 110 4.02 -3.84 -5.78
N LEU A 111 3.55 -3.31 -6.90
CA LEU A 111 4.26 -2.32 -7.71
C LEU A 111 4.62 -1.09 -6.87
N ARG A 112 3.65 -0.55 -6.12
CA ARG A 112 3.81 0.63 -5.27
C ARG A 112 4.88 0.40 -4.20
N THR A 113 4.87 -0.76 -3.55
CA THR A 113 5.89 -1.15 -2.57
C THR A 113 7.26 -1.27 -3.19
N VAL A 114 7.39 -1.89 -4.37
CA VAL A 114 8.67 -1.98 -5.10
C VAL A 114 9.21 -0.58 -5.42
N VAL A 115 8.38 0.32 -5.94
CA VAL A 115 8.76 1.71 -6.24
C VAL A 115 9.19 2.44 -4.96
N PHE A 116 8.45 2.31 -3.86
CA PHE A 116 8.83 2.88 -2.57
C PHE A 116 10.17 2.35 -2.07
N ILE A 117 10.43 1.05 -2.18
CA ILE A 117 11.71 0.44 -1.79
C ILE A 117 12.84 1.03 -2.63
N ILE A 118 12.67 1.12 -3.95
CA ILE A 118 13.68 1.68 -4.86
C ILE A 118 13.98 3.14 -4.49
N VAL A 119 12.94 3.95 -4.31
CA VAL A 119 13.08 5.37 -3.95
C VAL A 119 13.77 5.51 -2.60
N TYR A 120 13.31 4.77 -1.59
CA TYR A 120 13.90 4.78 -0.26
C TYR A 120 15.40 4.42 -0.29
N ARG A 121 15.78 3.42 -1.10
CA ARG A 121 17.19 3.03 -1.27
C ARG A 121 18.04 4.08 -2.00
N ARG A 122 17.44 4.90 -2.87
CA ARG A 122 18.12 5.96 -3.63
C ARG A 122 18.27 7.27 -2.87
N GLN A 123 17.49 7.51 -1.82
CA GLN A 123 17.56 8.74 -1.04
C GLN A 123 18.71 8.70 -0.02
N THR A 124 19.95 8.79 -0.53
CA THR A 124 21.21 8.76 0.23
C THR A 124 21.26 9.79 1.37
N TRP A 125 20.53 10.91 1.29
CA TRP A 125 20.49 11.93 2.34
C TRP A 125 19.76 11.48 3.62
N LEU A 126 18.86 10.49 3.55
CA LEU A 126 18.26 9.86 4.74
C LEU A 126 19.29 9.01 5.50
N LYS A 127 20.26 8.41 4.80
CA LYS A 127 21.39 7.69 5.41
C LYS A 127 22.46 8.63 5.93
N ASN A 128 22.68 9.74 5.24
CA ASN A 128 23.70 10.73 5.55
C ASN A 128 23.17 11.89 6.39
N GLY A 129 22.20 11.64 7.29
CA GLY A 129 21.57 12.64 8.15
C GLY A 129 22.53 13.35 9.12
N GLY A 130 23.50 14.07 8.57
CA GLY A 130 24.13 15.21 9.17
C GLY A 130 23.02 16.23 9.43
N ILE A 131 22.76 16.42 10.71
CA ILE A 131 22.12 17.61 11.22
C ILE A 131 22.96 18.79 10.70
N ALA A 132 22.47 19.53 9.71
CA ALA A 132 23.00 20.87 9.48
C ALA A 132 22.72 21.66 10.77
N PRO A 133 23.74 22.16 11.49
CA PRO A 133 23.50 22.89 12.72
C PRO A 133 22.68 24.13 12.41
N LEU A 134 21.63 24.38 13.20
CA LEU A 134 20.82 25.59 13.13
C LEU A 134 21.57 26.84 13.64
N SER A 135 22.89 26.92 13.44
CA SER A 135 23.73 28.02 13.93
C SER A 135 23.97 29.09 12.85
N ASN A 136 22.91 29.65 12.26
CA ASN A 136 23.01 30.99 11.65
C ASN A 136 21.64 31.66 11.40
N ARG A 137 20.90 31.96 12.46
CA ARG A 137 19.72 32.86 12.39
C ARG A 137 19.75 33.96 13.47
N SER A 138 20.93 34.51 13.79
CA SER A 138 21.07 35.59 14.78
C SER A 138 21.87 36.81 14.29
N GLY A 139 21.80 37.17 13.01
CA GLY A 139 22.67 38.22 12.46
C GLY A 139 22.08 39.13 11.38
N ARG A 140 20.76 39.29 11.29
CA ARG A 140 20.14 40.26 10.37
C ARG A 140 18.94 40.96 10.98
N GLU A 141 19.14 41.56 12.15
CA GLU A 141 18.30 42.68 12.62
C GLU A 141 19.23 43.67 13.34
N THR A 142 19.86 44.55 12.54
CA THR A 142 20.39 45.85 12.98
C THR A 142 19.97 46.87 11.93
#